data_AF-A0A8J9RM21-F1
#
_entry.id   AF-A0A8J9RM21-F1
#
_cell.length_a   1.000
_cell.length_b   1.000
_cell.length_c   1.000
_cell.angle_alpha   90.00
_cell.angle_beta   90.00
_cell.angle_gamma   90.00
#
_symmetry.space_group_name_H-M   'P 1'
#
loop_
_entity.id
_entity.type
_entity.pdbx_description
1 polymer ?
#
loop_
_entity_poly.entity_id
_entity_poly.type
_entity_poly.pdbx_seq_one_letter_code
_entity_poly.pdbx_strand_id
1 'polypeptide(L)'
;MEAAADRKARLKALKEAAASAEHSQTSTSAPSAQADEPVLKFRNYAVKDTRIEHQTIEAAQAPEYQEPVPEPSIVQEIQGEGDVLLNVVPKKANWDLRRDVEKKLAKLERRTQRALVQLMQEQQREQLTKDGGQAD
;
A
#
# COMPACT_ATOMS: atom_id res chain seq x y z
N MET A 1 8.72 -25.93 -32.46
CA MET A 1 9.14 -25.36 -33.77
C MET A 1 7.87 -25.20 -34.59
N GLU A 2 7.49 -23.97 -34.93
CA GLU A 2 6.31 -23.72 -35.77
C GLU A 2 6.59 -24.25 -37.18
N ALA A 3 5.68 -25.04 -37.77
CA ALA A 3 5.88 -25.60 -39.10
C ALA A 3 5.84 -24.49 -40.15
N ALA A 4 6.61 -24.62 -41.24
CA ALA A 4 6.70 -23.59 -42.27
C ALA A 4 5.34 -23.19 -42.90
N ALA A 5 4.38 -24.11 -42.87
CA ALA A 5 3.00 -23.86 -43.32
C ALA A 5 2.24 -22.88 -42.42
N ASP A 6 2.37 -23.02 -41.09
CA ASP A 6 1.66 -22.21 -40.11
C ASP A 6 2.13 -20.75 -40.17
N ARG A 7 3.45 -20.54 -40.26
CA ARG A 7 4.05 -19.21 -40.43
C ARG A 7 3.58 -18.54 -41.72
N LYS A 8 3.46 -19.29 -42.81
CA LYS A 8 2.99 -18.76 -44.10
C LYS A 8 1.51 -18.34 -44.03
N ALA A 9 0.66 -19.13 -43.37
CA ALA A 9 -0.74 -18.79 -43.17
C ALA A 9 -0.90 -17.51 -42.32
N ARG A 10 -0.13 -17.41 -41.22
CA ARG A 10 -0.12 -16.23 -40.35
C ARG A 10 0.32 -14.96 -41.07
N LEU A 11 1.39 -15.04 -41.86
CA LEU A 11 1.87 -13.88 -42.64
C LEU A 11 0.86 -13.45 -43.71
N LYS A 12 0.13 -14.39 -44.31
CA LYS A 12 -0.92 -14.08 -45.28
C LYS A 12 -2.10 -13.35 -44.63
N ALA A 13 -2.55 -13.82 -43.47
CA ALA A 13 -3.62 -13.18 -42.70
C ALA A 13 -3.25 -11.74 -42.25
N LEU A 14 -2.00 -11.54 -41.81
CA LEU A 14 -1.50 -10.20 -41.47
C LEU A 14 -1.49 -9.24 -42.68
N LYS A 15 -1.12 -9.75 -43.86
CA LYS A 15 -1.09 -8.95 -45.09
C LYS A 15 -2.50 -8.58 -45.57
N GLU A 16 -3.46 -9.48 -45.46
CA GLU A 16 -4.87 -9.22 -45.80
C GLU A 16 -5.52 -8.24 -44.83
N ALA A 17 -5.23 -8.34 -43.53
CA ALA A 17 -5.68 -7.37 -42.53
C ALA A 17 -5.12 -5.96 -42.79
N ALA A 18 -3.85 -5.84 -43.17
CA ALA A 18 -3.25 -4.56 -43.53
C ALA A 18 -3.90 -3.95 -44.79
N ALA A 19 -4.16 -4.77 -45.82
CA ALA A 19 -4.81 -4.31 -47.04
C ALA A 19 -6.25 -3.80 -46.78
N SER A 20 -7.00 -4.48 -45.90
CA SER A 20 -8.34 -4.01 -45.49
C SER A 20 -8.30 -2.74 -44.65
N ALA A 21 -7.25 -2.55 -43.82
CA ALA A 21 -7.08 -1.32 -43.03
C ALA A 21 -6.77 -0.11 -43.92
N GLU A 22 -5.97 -0.28 -44.98
CA GLU A 22 -5.68 0.82 -45.92
C GLU A 22 -6.91 1.25 -46.73
N HIS A 23 -7.81 0.33 -47.08
CA HIS A 23 -9.04 0.66 -47.80
C HIS A 23 -10.09 1.40 -46.94
N SER A 24 -9.94 1.38 -45.61
CA SER A 24 -10.82 2.10 -44.68
C SER A 24 -10.35 3.52 -44.35
N GLN A 25 -9.15 3.93 -44.77
CA GLN A 25 -8.57 5.24 -44.39
C GLN A 25 -8.79 6.37 -45.42
N THR A 26 -9.40 6.09 -46.58
CA THR A 26 -9.69 7.12 -47.62
C THR A 26 -11.12 7.65 -47.63
N SER A 27 -11.92 7.37 -46.60
CA SER A 27 -13.25 7.98 -46.45
C SER A 27 -13.55 8.31 -44.99
N THR A 28 -12.78 9.23 -44.40
CA THR A 28 -13.33 10.10 -43.35
C THR A 28 -14.15 11.20 -44.03
N SER A 29 -15.30 10.80 -44.57
CA SER A 29 -16.40 11.72 -44.79
C SER A 29 -16.88 12.16 -43.41
N ALA A 30 -16.41 13.33 -42.97
CA ALA A 30 -17.06 14.07 -41.89
C ALA A 30 -18.56 14.15 -42.19
N PRO A 31 -19.45 13.95 -41.20
CA PRO A 31 -20.87 13.96 -41.45
C PRO A 31 -21.27 15.36 -41.94
N SER A 32 -22.11 15.38 -42.97
CA SER A 32 -22.83 16.57 -43.40
C SER A 32 -23.73 17.05 -42.25
N ALA A 33 -23.25 18.01 -41.47
CA ALA A 33 -24.08 18.78 -40.56
C ALA A 33 -24.32 20.15 -41.20
N GLN A 34 -25.59 20.50 -41.28
CA GLN A 34 -26.08 21.80 -41.71
C GLN A 34 -25.30 22.91 -40.96
N ALA A 35 -24.98 23.99 -41.67
CA ALA A 35 -24.26 25.12 -41.12
C ALA A 35 -25.12 25.87 -40.10
N ASP A 36 -25.19 25.33 -38.88
CA ASP A 36 -25.54 26.11 -37.69
C ASP A 36 -24.31 26.95 -37.35
N GLU A 37 -24.47 28.27 -37.30
CA GLU A 37 -23.40 29.17 -36.87
C GLU A 37 -22.89 28.74 -35.48
N PRO A 38 -21.57 28.75 -35.24
CA PRO A 38 -21.02 28.27 -33.97
C PRO A 38 -21.36 29.24 -32.83
N VAL A 39 -22.30 28.87 -31.96
CA VAL A 39 -22.70 29.66 -30.78
C VAL A 39 -21.66 29.53 -29.65
N LEU A 40 -21.23 30.67 -29.09
CA LEU A 40 -20.30 30.71 -27.96
C LEU A 40 -20.96 30.18 -26.68
N LYS A 41 -20.27 29.28 -25.97
CA LYS A 41 -20.75 28.69 -24.71
C LYS A 41 -19.77 28.94 -23.57
N PHE A 42 -20.24 29.52 -22.47
CA PHE A 42 -19.41 29.82 -21.30
C PHE A 42 -19.84 28.99 -20.08
N ARG A 43 -18.85 28.49 -19.33
CA ARG A 43 -19.05 27.79 -18.04
C ARG A 43 -18.66 28.66 -16.85
N ASN A 44 -17.46 29.26 -16.92
CA ASN A 44 -16.84 29.97 -15.79
C ASN A 44 -16.87 31.51 -15.91
N TYR A 45 -17.53 32.06 -16.94
CA TYR A 45 -17.55 33.50 -17.21
C TYR A 45 -18.97 34.01 -17.42
N ALA A 46 -19.28 35.14 -16.79
CA ALA A 46 -20.51 35.89 -17.02
C ALA A 46 -20.23 37.03 -18.00
N VAL A 47 -20.68 36.88 -19.25
CA VAL A 47 -20.56 37.93 -20.26
C VAL A 47 -21.57 39.03 -19.94
N LYS A 48 -21.07 40.24 -19.69
CA LYS A 48 -21.90 41.41 -19.35
C LYS A 48 -22.31 42.24 -20.57
N ASP A 49 -21.71 41.97 -21.73
CA ASP A 49 -21.92 42.74 -22.95
C ASP A 49 -23.10 42.16 -23.75
N THR A 50 -23.98 43.04 -24.23
CA THR A 50 -25.24 42.69 -24.91
C THR A 50 -25.06 42.36 -26.38
N ARG A 51 -23.87 42.59 -26.94
CA ARG A 51 -23.54 42.35 -28.37
C ARG A 51 -23.11 40.91 -28.67
N ILE A 52 -22.84 40.11 -27.65
CA ILE A 52 -22.33 38.75 -27.79
C ILE A 52 -23.44 37.78 -27.42
N GLU A 53 -23.99 37.10 -28.41
CA GLU A 53 -24.92 35.99 -28.19
C GLU A 53 -24.16 34.79 -27.63
N HIS A 54 -24.56 34.33 -26.46
CA HIS A 54 -23.89 33.25 -25.76
C HIS A 54 -24.86 32.39 -24.97
N GLN A 55 -24.51 31.12 -24.80
CA GLN A 55 -25.24 30.17 -23.96
C GLN A 55 -24.42 29.84 -22.71
N THR A 56 -25.06 29.86 -21.54
CA THR A 56 -24.44 29.47 -20.28
C THR A 56 -24.65 27.98 -20.05
N ILE A 57 -23.57 27.25 -19.76
CA ILE A 57 -23.62 25.83 -19.43
C ILE A 57 -23.54 25.66 -17.92
N GLU A 58 -24.36 24.77 -17.37
CA GLU A 58 -24.35 24.43 -15.94
C GLU A 58 -23.01 23.81 -15.48
N ALA A 59 -22.61 24.16 -14.26
CA ALA A 59 -21.43 23.59 -13.63
C ALA A 59 -21.67 22.09 -13.37
N ALA A 60 -20.65 21.27 -13.60
CA ALA A 60 -20.76 19.84 -13.32
C ALA A 60 -20.94 19.63 -11.81
N GLN A 61 -22.04 19.00 -11.41
CA GLN A 61 -22.25 18.58 -10.03
C GLN A 61 -21.46 17.28 -9.80
N ALA A 62 -20.59 17.29 -8.79
CA ALA A 62 -19.90 16.07 -8.38
C ALA A 62 -20.94 15.02 -7.90
N PRO A 63 -20.75 13.73 -8.22
CA PRO A 63 -21.63 12.68 -7.70
C PRO A 63 -21.60 12.67 -6.16
N GLU A 64 -22.74 12.37 -5.55
CA GLU A 64 -22.85 12.23 -4.10
C GLU A 64 -21.98 11.05 -3.65
N TYR A 65 -21.07 11.32 -2.71
CA TYR A 65 -20.17 10.31 -2.17
C TYR A 65 -20.96 9.33 -1.31
N GLN A 66 -21.04 8.07 -1.75
CA GLN A 66 -21.48 6.97 -0.90
C GLN A 66 -20.27 6.40 -0.17
N GLU A 67 -20.31 6.47 1.17
CA GLU A 67 -19.32 5.81 2.02
C GLU A 67 -19.41 4.29 1.81
N PRO A 68 -18.30 3.62 1.47
CA PRO A 68 -18.32 2.18 1.26
C PRO A 68 -18.66 1.49 2.58
N VAL A 69 -19.80 0.80 2.63
CA VAL A 69 -20.14 -0.08 3.74
C VAL A 69 -19.15 -1.25 3.69
N PRO A 70 -18.28 -1.42 4.71
CA PRO A 70 -17.33 -2.52 4.70
C PRO A 70 -18.09 -3.84 4.80
N GLU A 71 -17.79 -4.74 3.87
CA GLU A 71 -18.20 -6.15 3.94
C GLU A 71 -17.74 -6.73 5.30
N PRO A 72 -18.60 -7.46 6.03
CA PRO A 72 -18.29 -7.95 7.39
C PRO A 72 -17.10 -8.92 7.44
N SER A 73 -16.71 -9.49 6.29
CA SER A 73 -15.54 -10.35 6.12
C SER A 73 -14.21 -9.59 6.32
N ILE A 74 -14.12 -8.33 5.88
CA ILE A 74 -12.91 -7.51 6.02
C ILE A 74 -12.70 -7.11 7.49
N VAL A 75 -13.79 -6.93 8.23
CA VAL A 75 -13.77 -6.51 9.64
C VAL A 75 -13.20 -7.61 10.56
N GLN A 76 -13.42 -8.89 10.22
CA GLN A 76 -12.90 -10.02 11.01
C GLN A 76 -11.38 -10.21 10.87
N GLU A 77 -10.81 -10.01 9.68
CA GLU A 77 -9.36 -10.06 9.47
C GLU A 77 -8.65 -8.92 10.21
N ILE A 78 -9.25 -7.72 10.21
CA ILE A 78 -8.71 -6.55 10.92
C ILE A 78 -8.77 -6.74 12.45
N GLN A 79 -9.75 -7.47 12.99
CA GLN A 79 -9.84 -7.72 14.44
C GLN A 79 -8.72 -8.64 14.98
N GLY A 80 -8.18 -9.55 14.15
CA GLY A 80 -7.05 -10.41 14.54
C GLY A 80 -5.72 -9.66 14.68
N GLU A 81 -5.56 -8.55 13.94
CA GLU A 81 -4.37 -7.68 13.95
C GLU A 81 -4.64 -6.30 14.58
N GLY A 82 -5.87 -6.05 15.04
CA GLY A 82 -6.40 -4.74 15.39
C GLY A 82 -5.81 -4.12 16.66
N ASP A 83 -5.15 -4.92 17.50
CA ASP A 83 -4.49 -4.40 18.70
C ASP A 83 -3.15 -3.69 18.40
N VAL A 84 -2.63 -3.86 17.17
CA VAL A 84 -1.37 -3.21 16.72
C VAL A 84 -1.65 -1.89 15.99
N LEU A 85 -2.79 -1.77 15.30
CA LEU A 85 -3.11 -0.63 14.43
C LEU A 85 -3.91 0.48 15.14
N LEU A 86 -4.75 0.15 16.12
CA LEU A 86 -5.61 1.12 16.81
C LEU A 86 -4.93 1.81 18.00
N ASN A 87 -3.77 1.31 18.43
CA ASN A 87 -2.96 1.88 19.51
C ASN A 87 -1.53 2.23 19.04
N VAL A 88 -1.40 2.84 17.86
CA VAL A 88 -0.13 3.44 17.41
C VAL A 88 0.08 4.76 18.15
N VAL A 89 0.31 4.66 19.45
CA VAL A 89 1.11 5.68 20.17
C VAL A 89 2.45 5.76 19.43
N PRO A 90 2.99 6.97 19.17
CA PRO A 90 4.34 7.08 18.65
C PRO A 90 5.27 6.28 19.57
N LYS A 91 5.80 5.16 19.06
CA LYS A 91 6.67 4.28 19.84
C LYS A 91 7.79 5.12 20.45
N LYS A 92 8.16 4.83 21.69
CA LYS A 92 9.27 5.53 22.37
C LYS A 92 10.50 5.50 21.46
N ALA A 93 11.23 6.60 21.31
CA ALA A 93 12.39 6.72 20.41
C ALA A 93 13.42 5.57 20.56
N ASN A 94 13.51 4.96 21.75
CA ASN A 94 14.44 3.88 22.07
C ASN A 94 13.80 2.48 22.09
N TRP A 95 12.63 2.27 21.49
CA TRP A 95 11.94 0.97 21.52
C TRP A 95 12.77 -0.14 20.88
N ASP A 96 13.45 0.18 19.79
CA ASP A 96 14.28 -0.74 19.03
C ASP A 96 15.53 -1.14 19.84
N LEU A 97 16.13 -0.14 20.50
CA LEU A 97 17.26 -0.35 21.39
C LEU A 97 16.89 -1.29 22.55
N ARG A 98 15.72 -1.11 23.16
CA ARG A 98 15.25 -2.00 24.23
C ARG A 98 15.08 -3.43 23.72
N ARG A 99 14.39 -3.61 22.60
CA ARG A 99 14.14 -4.93 22.00
C ARG A 99 15.44 -5.67 21.67
N ASP A 100 16.41 -4.97 21.10
CA ASP A 100 17.65 -5.58 20.64
C ASP A 100 18.63 -5.87 21.78
N VAL A 101 18.60 -5.07 22.85
CA VAL A 101 19.44 -5.25 24.05
C VAL A 101 18.84 -6.25 25.04
N GLU A 102 17.52 -6.39 25.11
CA GLU A 102 16.81 -7.24 26.07
C GLU A 102 17.28 -8.70 26.04
N LYS A 103 17.46 -9.28 24.84
CA LYS A 103 17.95 -10.67 24.70
C LYS A 103 19.37 -10.85 25.25
N LYS A 104 20.23 -9.83 25.14
CA LYS A 104 21.61 -9.87 25.65
C LYS A 104 21.62 -9.71 27.17
N LEU A 105 20.82 -8.78 27.70
CA LEU A 105 20.66 -8.59 29.14
C LEU A 105 20.07 -9.83 29.82
N ALA A 106 19.03 -10.45 29.25
CA ALA A 106 18.46 -11.67 29.82
C ALA A 106 19.47 -12.83 29.91
N LYS A 107 20.36 -12.96 28.92
CA LYS A 107 21.45 -13.95 28.97
C LYS A 107 22.48 -13.62 30.04
N LEU A 108 22.84 -12.34 30.17
CA LEU A 108 23.80 -11.87 31.17
C LEU A 108 23.24 -12.04 32.58
N GLU A 109 21.99 -11.64 32.81
CA GLU A 109 21.27 -11.75 34.08
C GLU A 109 21.19 -13.21 34.57
N ARG A 110 20.87 -14.15 33.67
CA ARG A 110 20.88 -15.58 34.01
C ARG A 110 22.26 -16.06 34.47
N ARG A 111 23.34 -15.54 33.89
CA ARG A 111 24.71 -15.91 34.28
C ARG A 111 25.12 -15.25 35.59
N THR A 112 24.75 -13.98 35.81
CA THR A 112 25.05 -13.28 37.06
C THR A 112 24.29 -13.90 38.24
N GLN A 113 23.02 -14.25 38.06
CA GLN A 113 22.26 -14.97 39.09
C GLN A 113 22.89 -16.32 39.45
N ARG A 114 23.35 -17.09 38.44
CA ARG A 114 24.07 -18.35 38.69
C ARG A 114 25.37 -18.14 39.44
N ALA A 115 26.18 -17.16 39.02
CA ALA A 115 27.43 -16.83 39.67
C ALA A 115 27.21 -16.38 41.12
N LEU A 116 26.18 -15.57 41.37
CA LEU A 116 25.79 -15.14 42.72
C LEU A 116 25.47 -16.34 43.62
N VAL A 117 24.68 -17.29 43.12
CA VAL A 117 24.32 -18.50 43.87
C VAL A 117 25.56 -19.36 44.16
N GLN A 118 26.46 -19.53 43.18
CA GLN A 118 27.72 -20.26 43.38
C GLN A 118 28.58 -19.61 44.47
N LEU A 119 28.73 -18.29 44.42
CA LEU A 119 29.53 -17.53 45.37
C LEU A 119 28.93 -17.60 46.79
N MET A 120 27.61 -17.56 46.92
CA MET A 120 26.92 -17.80 48.20
C MET A 120 27.18 -19.22 48.74
N GLN A 121 27.13 -20.24 47.88
CA GLN A 121 27.41 -21.63 48.29
C GLN A 121 28.86 -21.81 48.76
N GLU A 122 29.83 -21.22 48.07
CA GLU A 122 31.24 -21.24 48.47
C GLU A 122 31.45 -20.55 49.81
N GLN A 123 30.90 -19.35 49.99
CA GLN A 123 30.96 -18.62 51.25
C GLN A 123 30.34 -19.41 52.41
N GLN A 124 29.19 -20.05 52.19
CA GLN A 124 28.55 -20.87 53.21
C GLN A 124 29.40 -22.09 53.58
N ARG A 125 30.04 -22.74 52.60
CA ARG A 125 30.94 -23.88 52.84
C ARG A 125 32.18 -23.46 53.62
N GLU A 126 32.79 -22.33 53.27
CA GLU A 126 33.93 -21.78 54.00
C GLU A 126 33.58 -21.45 55.46
N GLN A 127 32.43 -20.84 55.70
CA GLN A 127 31.95 -20.55 57.07
C GLN A 127 31.80 -21.84 57.88
N LEU A 128 31.13 -22.86 57.32
CA LEU A 128 30.99 -24.16 57.99
C LEU A 128 32.33 -24.83 58.29
N THR A 129 33.33 -24.73 57.39
CA THR A 129 34.67 -25.28 57.65
C THR A 129 35.44 -24.50 58.71
N LYS A 130 35.28 -23.17 58.78
CA LYS A 130 35.91 -22.32 59.80
C LYS A 130 35.31 -22.58 61.17
N ASP A 131 33.98 -22.68 61.25
CA ASP A 131 33.27 -22.95 62.50
C ASP A 131 33.53 -24.38 62.98
N GLY A 132 33.60 -25.36 62.08
CA GLY A 132 33.93 -26.75 62.41
C GLY A 132 35.39 -26.97 62.82
N GLY A 133 36.33 -26.14 62.35
CA GLY A 133 37.75 -26.19 62.73
C GLY A 133 38.10 -25.40 64.00
N GLN A 134 37.15 -24.65 64.58
CA GLN A 134 37.33 -23.93 65.84
C GLN A 134 36.84 -24.71 67.07
N ALA A 135 36.24 -25.90 66.89
CA ALA A 135 35.61 -26.68 67.94
C ALA A 135 36.44 -27.87 68.46
N ASP A 136 37.67 -28.07 67.99
CA ASP A 136 38.61 -29.11 68.45
C ASP A 136 39.85 -28.53 69.16
#